data_AF-A0A1G6MET1-F1
#
_entry.id   AF-A0A1G6MET1-F1
#
_cell.length_a   1.000
_cell.length_b   1.000
_cell.length_c   1.000
_cell.angle_alpha   90.00
_cell.angle_beta   90.00
_cell.angle_gamma   90.00
#
_symmetry.space_group_name_H-M   'P 1'
#
loop_
_entity.id
_entity.type
_entity.pdbx_description
1 polymer ?
#
loop_
_entity_poly.entity_id
_entity_poly.type
_entity_poly.pdbx_seq_one_letter_code
_entity_poly.pdbx_strand_id
1 'polypeptide(L)'
;MSQTAGMTLRHGRGSDVSWEDFYRRRDLIDAVLDAAKAGKQHEPPWRAVPEAIREFGGEERLLLALQYKWSQVLGGRLRVENSGPEDAGDPRGGKDDTDQVDAVARAWLSAERDNATLRGLLDSATAASPALRAANDAELRMLAITAGLAEPGEPDAEVTEVGNAFVALLRERRRHPGQRPARKANPLGQLLRALAPTA
;
A
#
# COMPACT_ATOMS: atom_id res chain seq x y z
N MET A 1 55.98 -10.69 -2.86
CA MET A 1 54.84 -9.74 -3.00
C MET A 1 53.59 -10.57 -3.20
N SER A 2 52.61 -10.34 -2.33
CA SER A 2 51.66 -11.32 -1.83
C SER A 2 50.48 -11.63 -2.75
N GLN A 3 50.03 -12.89 -2.66
CA GLN A 3 48.77 -13.43 -3.15
C GLN A 3 47.57 -12.62 -2.62
N THR A 4 46.69 -12.16 -3.51
CA THR A 4 45.33 -11.73 -3.15
C THR A 4 44.45 -12.97 -3.05
N ALA A 5 44.39 -13.52 -1.84
CA ALA A 5 43.47 -14.57 -1.47
C ALA A 5 42.03 -14.06 -1.55
N GLY A 6 41.18 -14.80 -2.26
CA GLY A 6 39.74 -14.60 -2.31
C GLY A 6 39.16 -14.63 -0.90
N MET A 7 38.43 -13.56 -0.57
CA MET A 7 37.78 -13.39 0.72
C MET A 7 36.41 -14.07 0.68
N THR A 8 36.39 -15.40 0.78
CA THR A 8 35.17 -16.16 1.08
C THR A 8 34.83 -15.99 2.56
N LEU A 9 33.99 -15.01 2.86
CA LEU A 9 33.38 -14.88 4.18
C LEU A 9 32.33 -15.99 4.35
N ARG A 10 32.79 -17.09 4.93
CA ARG A 10 31.99 -18.22 5.38
C ARG A 10 31.23 -17.81 6.66
N HIS A 11 29.96 -17.43 6.54
CA HIS A 11 29.04 -17.31 7.68
C HIS A 11 28.18 -18.57 7.80
N GLY A 12 28.21 -19.18 8.99
CA GLY A 12 27.41 -20.33 9.34
C GLY A 12 26.09 -19.94 10.01
N ARG A 13 25.01 -20.58 9.54
CA ARG A 13 23.71 -20.85 10.20
C ARG A 13 23.03 -19.71 10.99
N GLY A 14 22.31 -18.91 10.22
CA GLY A 14 21.22 -17.99 10.57
C GLY A 14 20.99 -17.19 9.28
N SER A 15 19.89 -17.40 8.58
CA SER A 15 19.74 -17.06 7.15
C SER A 15 19.72 -15.55 6.89
N ASP A 16 20.90 -14.94 6.79
CA ASP A 16 21.06 -13.65 6.14
C ASP A 16 20.79 -13.87 4.64
N VAL A 17 19.69 -13.32 4.15
CA VAL A 17 19.41 -13.23 2.71
C VAL A 17 20.59 -12.51 2.07
N SER A 18 21.27 -13.15 1.13
CA SER A 18 22.41 -12.54 0.46
C SER A 18 21.96 -11.24 -0.21
N TRP A 19 22.80 -10.20 -0.23
CA TRP A 19 22.53 -8.99 -1.00
C TRP A 19 22.17 -9.30 -2.46
N GLU A 20 22.77 -10.34 -3.03
CA GLU A 20 22.47 -10.84 -4.37
C GLU A 20 21.03 -11.36 -4.49
N ASP A 21 20.53 -12.07 -3.47
CA ASP A 21 19.15 -12.58 -3.44
C ASP A 21 18.15 -11.44 -3.34
N PHE A 22 18.48 -10.40 -2.56
CA PHE A 22 17.66 -9.19 -2.47
C PHE A 22 17.52 -8.49 -3.82
N TYR A 23 18.64 -8.22 -4.50
CA TYR A 23 18.61 -7.56 -5.81
C TYR A 23 17.90 -8.41 -6.86
N ARG A 24 18.16 -9.73 -6.87
CA ARG A 24 17.45 -10.67 -7.77
C ARG A 24 15.94 -10.61 -7.59
N ARG A 25 15.45 -10.65 -6.35
CA ARG A 25 14.01 -10.58 -6.05
C ARG A 25 13.39 -9.25 -6.46
N ARG A 26 14.10 -8.15 -6.23
CA ARG A 26 13.66 -6.82 -6.68
C ARG A 26 13.54 -6.77 -8.20
N ASP A 27 14.58 -7.21 -8.91
CA ASP A 27 14.62 -7.15 -10.37
C ASP A 27 13.54 -8.03 -11.00
N LEU A 28 13.23 -9.19 -10.39
CA LEU A 28 12.11 -10.03 -10.81
C LEU A 28 10.74 -9.40 -10.56
N ILE A 29 10.55 -8.68 -9.44
CA ILE A 29 9.33 -7.91 -9.20
C ILE A 29 9.17 -6.84 -10.27
N ASP A 30 10.24 -6.12 -10.61
CA ASP A 30 10.21 -5.07 -11.62
C ASP A 30 9.89 -5.65 -13.02
N ALA A 31 10.50 -6.78 -13.37
CA ALA A 31 10.19 -7.50 -14.62
C ALA A 31 8.71 -7.94 -14.71
N VAL A 32 8.11 -8.40 -13.61
CA VAL A 32 6.67 -8.75 -13.56
C VAL A 32 5.80 -7.51 -13.76
N LEU A 33 6.16 -6.36 -13.18
CA LEU A 33 5.41 -5.12 -13.36
C LEU A 33 5.55 -4.57 -14.78
N ASP A 34 6.72 -4.69 -15.39
CA ASP A 34 6.93 -4.33 -16.80
C ASP A 34 6.12 -5.22 -17.73
N ALA A 35 6.08 -6.53 -17.47
CA ALA A 35 5.22 -7.46 -18.19
C ALA A 35 3.73 -7.12 -18.02
N ALA A 36 3.30 -6.76 -16.81
CA ALA A 36 1.92 -6.32 -16.55
C ALA A 36 1.57 -5.03 -17.30
N LYS A 37 2.53 -4.12 -17.46
CA LYS A 37 2.35 -2.87 -18.21
C LYS A 37 2.26 -3.11 -19.73
N ALA A 38 3.01 -4.08 -20.25
CA ALA A 38 3.05 -4.41 -21.67
C ALA A 38 1.95 -5.41 -22.10
N GLY A 39 1.41 -6.19 -21.17
CA GLY A 39 0.56 -7.34 -21.44
C GLY A 39 -0.91 -7.02 -21.77
N LYS A 40 -1.60 -8.05 -22.28
CA LYS A 40 -3.06 -8.06 -22.41
C LYS A 40 -3.67 -8.36 -21.05
N GLN A 41 -4.72 -7.62 -20.66
CA GLN A 41 -5.34 -7.65 -19.33
C GLN A 41 -5.87 -9.03 -18.85
N HIS A 42 -5.86 -10.07 -19.70
CA HIS A 42 -6.44 -11.39 -19.40
C HIS A 42 -5.42 -12.48 -19.07
N GLU A 43 -4.12 -12.23 -19.23
CA GLU A 43 -3.09 -13.21 -18.87
C GLU A 43 -2.30 -12.75 -17.65
N PRO A 44 -2.00 -13.65 -16.69
CA PRO A 44 -1.18 -13.29 -15.56
C PRO A 44 0.25 -12.90 -16.01
N PRO A 45 0.78 -11.76 -15.54
CA PRO A 45 2.06 -11.22 -16.03
C PRO A 45 3.25 -12.14 -15.73
N TRP A 46 3.17 -12.95 -14.68
CA TRP A 46 4.21 -13.93 -14.33
C TRP A 46 4.36 -15.08 -15.33
N ARG A 47 3.46 -15.24 -16.31
CA ARG A 47 3.69 -16.17 -17.44
C ARG A 47 4.81 -15.70 -18.36
N ALA A 48 4.99 -14.39 -18.49
CA ALA A 48 6.10 -13.80 -19.24
C ALA A 48 7.41 -13.80 -18.44
N VAL A 49 7.35 -14.06 -17.13
CA VAL A 49 8.52 -14.11 -16.22
C VAL A 49 8.46 -15.38 -15.34
N PRO A 50 8.61 -16.59 -15.90
CA PRO A 50 8.52 -17.85 -15.13
C PRO A 50 9.54 -17.96 -13.98
N GLU A 51 10.67 -17.26 -14.10
CA GLU A 51 11.70 -17.13 -13.06
C GLU A 51 11.13 -16.58 -11.76
N ALA A 52 10.17 -15.65 -11.83
CA ALA A 52 9.56 -15.05 -10.65
C ALA A 52 8.79 -16.10 -9.84
N ILE A 53 8.01 -16.96 -10.50
CA ILE A 53 7.28 -18.03 -9.81
C ILE A 53 8.23 -19.00 -9.11
N ARG A 54 9.35 -19.35 -9.76
CA ARG A 54 10.36 -20.23 -9.17
C ARG A 54 11.05 -19.59 -7.96
N GLU A 55 11.49 -18.34 -8.08
CA GLU A 55 12.20 -17.61 -7.02
C GLU A 55 11.33 -17.38 -5.78
N PHE A 56 10.08 -16.94 -5.97
CA PHE A 56 9.17 -16.68 -4.86
C PHE A 56 8.50 -17.96 -4.34
N GLY A 57 8.66 -19.10 -5.03
CA GLY A 57 8.10 -20.38 -4.63
C GLY A 57 6.58 -20.47 -4.81
N GLY A 58 6.04 -19.80 -5.83
CA GLY A 58 4.63 -19.84 -6.20
C GLY A 58 4.00 -18.47 -6.43
N GLU A 59 2.84 -18.49 -7.08
CA GLU A 59 2.05 -17.29 -7.41
C GLU A 59 1.61 -16.53 -6.17
N GLU A 60 1.08 -17.22 -5.17
CA GLU A 60 0.60 -16.58 -3.93
C GLU A 60 1.73 -15.82 -3.21
N ARG A 61 2.94 -16.40 -3.15
CA ARG A 61 4.10 -15.74 -2.54
C ARG A 61 4.60 -14.55 -3.34
N LEU A 62 4.53 -14.61 -4.68
CA LEU A 62 4.81 -13.47 -5.53
C LEU A 62 3.79 -12.34 -5.30
N LEU A 63 2.50 -12.65 -5.21
CA LEU A 63 1.45 -11.66 -4.91
C LEU A 63 1.65 -11.01 -3.54
N LEU A 64 2.02 -11.79 -2.51
CA LEU A 64 2.35 -11.24 -1.20
C LEU A 64 3.60 -10.36 -1.23
N ALA A 65 4.61 -10.71 -2.04
CA ALA A 65 5.77 -9.86 -2.23
C ALA A 65 5.43 -8.53 -2.93
N LEU A 66 4.52 -8.56 -3.90
CA LEU A 66 3.97 -7.35 -4.54
C LEU A 66 3.17 -6.50 -3.55
N GLN A 67 2.34 -7.12 -2.71
CA GLN A 67 1.60 -6.43 -1.64
C GLN A 67 2.55 -5.81 -0.61
N TYR A 68 3.65 -6.49 -0.29
CA TYR A 68 4.70 -5.94 0.57
C TYR A 68 5.41 -4.75 -0.09
N LYS A 69 5.72 -4.82 -1.40
CA LYS A 69 6.25 -3.65 -2.13
C LYS A 69 5.28 -2.46 -2.07
N TRP A 70 3.98 -2.71 -2.24
CA TRP A 70 2.95 -1.68 -2.12
C TRP A 70 2.88 -1.07 -0.71
N SER A 71 2.92 -1.89 0.35
CA SER A 71 2.89 -1.39 1.72
C SER A 71 4.12 -0.53 2.07
N GLN A 72 5.30 -0.86 1.53
CA GLN A 72 6.50 -0.04 1.67
C GLN A 72 6.36 1.32 0.97
N VAL A 73 5.83 1.34 -0.25
CA VAL A 73 5.55 2.58 -1.00
C VAL A 73 4.55 3.45 -0.24
N LEU A 74 3.41 2.87 0.16
CA LEU A 74 2.36 3.59 0.85
C LEU A 74 2.84 4.10 2.22
N GLY A 75 3.51 3.25 3.00
CA GLY A 75 4.10 3.64 4.29
C GLY A 75 5.13 4.76 4.16
N GLY A 76 5.93 4.77 3.08
CA GLY A 76 6.83 5.88 2.76
C GLY A 76 6.08 7.19 2.51
N ARG A 77 5.00 7.16 1.73
CA ARG A 77 4.16 8.33 1.45
C ARG A 77 3.46 8.86 2.70
N LEU A 78 2.93 7.96 3.54
CA LEU A 78 2.26 8.31 4.79
C LEU A 78 3.22 9.01 5.76
N ARG A 79 4.47 8.52 5.90
CA ARG A 79 5.48 9.20 6.73
C ARG A 79 5.78 10.61 6.23
N VAL A 80 5.90 10.81 4.91
CA VAL A 80 6.16 12.15 4.35
C VAL A 80 5.01 13.12 4.60
N GLU A 81 3.76 12.69 4.41
CA GLU A 81 2.59 13.54 4.64
C GLU A 81 2.32 13.78 6.14
N ASN A 82 2.68 12.82 7.01
CA ASN A 82 2.49 12.96 8.45
C ASN A 82 3.60 13.73 9.17
N SER A 83 4.82 13.81 8.60
CA SER A 83 5.98 14.54 9.16
C SER A 83 6.12 15.96 8.60
N GLY A 84 5.00 16.63 8.29
CA GLY A 84 4.98 18.00 7.79
C GLY A 84 5.62 19.02 8.77
N PRO A 85 5.96 20.23 8.30
CA PRO A 85 6.65 21.26 9.10
C PRO A 85 5.90 21.76 10.36
N GLU A 86 4.68 21.30 10.61
CA GLU A 86 3.93 21.53 11.85
C GLU A 86 4.62 20.94 13.10
N ASP A 87 5.52 19.96 12.95
CA ASP A 87 6.35 19.45 14.06
C ASP A 87 7.41 20.48 14.53
N ALA A 88 7.50 21.64 13.86
CA ALA A 88 8.29 22.80 14.24
C ALA A 88 7.40 23.97 14.74
N GLY A 89 6.54 23.70 15.73
CA GLY A 89 6.13 24.72 16.71
C GLY A 89 4.90 25.57 16.38
N ASP A 90 3.73 25.08 16.75
CA ASP A 90 2.71 25.90 17.41
C ASP A 90 2.05 25.10 18.55
N PRO A 91 2.23 25.46 19.84
CA PRO A 91 1.64 24.76 20.97
C PRO A 91 0.11 24.90 21.08
N ARG A 92 -0.58 25.58 20.15
CA ARG A 92 -2.02 25.90 20.24
C ARG A 92 -2.91 25.33 19.14
N GLY A 93 -2.36 24.64 18.14
CA GLY A 93 -3.14 23.98 17.09
C GLY A 93 -3.28 22.49 17.36
N GLY A 94 -4.40 22.05 17.96
CA GLY A 94 -4.75 20.64 17.94
C GLY A 94 -4.81 20.17 16.49
N LYS A 95 -4.22 19.01 16.19
CA LYS A 95 -4.29 18.39 14.86
C LYS A 95 -5.78 18.16 14.56
N ASP A 96 -6.37 18.97 13.69
CA ASP A 96 -7.77 18.78 13.30
C ASP A 96 -7.85 17.44 12.57
N ASP A 97 -8.79 16.56 12.95
CA ASP A 97 -8.99 15.24 12.30
C ASP A 97 -9.14 15.36 10.78
N THR A 98 -9.63 16.51 10.30
CA THR A 98 -9.76 16.84 8.88
C THR A 98 -8.42 16.89 8.16
N ASP A 99 -7.37 17.41 8.81
CA ASP A 99 -6.03 17.49 8.23
C ASP A 99 -5.38 16.10 8.10
N GLN A 100 -5.68 15.20 9.04
CA GLN A 100 -5.20 13.82 9.03
C GLN A 100 -5.84 12.99 7.90
N VAL A 101 -7.17 13.07 7.73
CA VAL A 101 -7.88 12.42 6.62
C VAL A 101 -7.34 12.91 5.27
N ASP A 102 -7.16 14.22 5.11
CA ASP A 102 -6.66 14.79 3.86
C ASP A 102 -5.19 14.43 3.59
N ALA A 103 -4.35 14.33 4.62
CA ALA A 103 -2.96 13.87 4.49
C ALA A 103 -2.89 12.41 4.01
N VAL A 104 -3.66 11.50 4.64
CA VAL A 104 -3.73 10.10 4.21
C VAL A 104 -4.29 9.97 2.80
N ALA A 105 -5.32 10.76 2.46
CA ALA A 105 -5.90 10.79 1.12
C ALA A 105 -4.86 11.20 0.06
N ARG A 106 -4.06 12.24 0.32
CA ARG A 106 -2.97 12.67 -0.58
C ARG A 106 -1.89 11.59 -0.71
N ALA A 107 -1.47 10.99 0.40
CA ALA A 107 -0.48 9.92 0.41
C ALA A 107 -0.93 8.74 -0.47
N TRP A 108 -2.17 8.27 -0.27
CA TRP A 108 -2.72 7.14 -1.01
C TRP A 108 -2.89 7.46 -2.50
N LEU A 109 -3.48 8.62 -2.83
CA LEU A 109 -3.67 9.05 -4.23
C LEU A 109 -2.33 9.21 -4.96
N SER A 110 -1.29 9.75 -4.29
CA SER A 110 0.03 9.86 -4.88
C SER A 110 0.68 8.48 -5.06
N ALA A 111 0.61 7.60 -4.05
CA ALA A 111 1.15 6.25 -4.14
C ALA A 111 0.53 5.49 -5.31
N GLU A 112 -0.79 5.54 -5.41
CA GLU A 112 -1.57 4.84 -6.43
C GLU A 112 -1.31 5.39 -7.82
N ARG A 113 -1.27 6.71 -8.00
CA ARG A 113 -0.92 7.33 -9.29
C ARG A 113 0.45 6.87 -9.79
N ASP A 114 1.44 6.87 -8.91
CA ASP A 114 2.83 6.56 -9.29
C ASP A 114 3.06 5.05 -9.45
N ASN A 115 2.16 4.20 -8.93
CA ASN A 115 2.27 2.74 -8.94
C ASN A 115 0.99 2.06 -9.46
N ALA A 116 0.31 2.67 -10.42
CA ALA A 116 -1.01 2.22 -10.88
C ALA A 116 -1.01 0.78 -11.40
N THR A 117 0.07 0.33 -12.07
CA THR A 117 0.21 -1.05 -12.54
C THR A 117 0.27 -2.05 -11.37
N LEU A 118 1.06 -1.73 -10.33
CA LEU A 118 1.16 -2.56 -9.14
C LEU A 118 -0.20 -2.66 -8.43
N ARG A 119 -0.86 -1.51 -8.20
CA ARG A 119 -2.17 -1.49 -7.55
C ARG A 119 -3.22 -2.24 -8.35
N GLY A 120 -3.29 -2.03 -9.66
CA GLY A 120 -4.23 -2.71 -10.54
C GLY A 120 -4.03 -4.23 -10.57
N LEU A 121 -2.78 -4.69 -10.56
CA LEU A 121 -2.47 -6.11 -10.48
C LEU A 121 -2.97 -6.72 -9.16
N LEU A 122 -2.68 -6.07 -8.02
CA LEU A 122 -3.14 -6.52 -6.69
C LEU A 122 -4.67 -6.53 -6.60
N ASP A 123 -5.33 -5.49 -7.08
CA ASP A 123 -6.80 -5.39 -7.12
C ASP A 123 -7.44 -6.54 -7.91
N SER A 124 -6.87 -6.88 -9.08
CA SER A 124 -7.38 -7.96 -9.92
C SER A 124 -7.22 -9.34 -9.29
N ALA A 125 -6.18 -9.53 -8.47
CA ALA A 125 -5.84 -10.82 -7.87
C ALA A 125 -6.47 -11.04 -6.48
N THR A 126 -6.94 -9.97 -5.82
CA THR A 126 -7.45 -10.02 -4.44
C THR A 126 -8.60 -11.03 -4.29
N ALA A 127 -9.57 -11.05 -5.21
CA ALA A 127 -10.70 -11.98 -5.13
C ALA A 127 -10.28 -13.46 -5.21
N ALA A 128 -9.16 -13.77 -5.89
CA ALA A 128 -8.71 -15.14 -6.12
C ALA A 128 -7.77 -15.69 -5.03
N SER A 129 -7.05 -14.83 -4.30
CA SER A 129 -6.07 -15.27 -3.29
C SER A 129 -6.52 -14.93 -1.85
N PRO A 130 -6.81 -15.92 -0.99
CA PRO A 130 -7.16 -15.70 0.41
C PRO A 130 -6.07 -14.96 1.20
N ALA A 131 -4.79 -15.30 0.98
CA ALA A 131 -3.68 -14.64 1.64
C ALA A 131 -3.57 -13.15 1.23
N LEU A 132 -3.78 -12.85 -0.05
CA LEU A 132 -3.80 -11.47 -0.52
C LEU A 132 -5.00 -10.69 0.03
N ARG A 133 -6.18 -11.31 0.17
CA ARG A 133 -7.32 -10.68 0.85
C ARG A 133 -6.97 -10.27 2.28
N ALA A 134 -6.43 -11.19 3.07
CA ALA A 134 -6.04 -10.89 4.44
C ALA A 134 -5.03 -9.72 4.53
N ALA A 135 -4.08 -9.66 3.59
CA ALA A 135 -3.10 -8.59 3.52
C ALA A 135 -3.71 -7.24 3.06
N ASN A 136 -4.68 -7.28 2.14
CA ASN A 136 -5.45 -6.10 1.74
C ASN A 136 -6.33 -5.60 2.90
N ASP A 137 -6.99 -6.49 3.64
CA ASP A 137 -7.82 -6.11 4.79
C ASP A 137 -6.96 -5.44 5.88
N ALA A 138 -5.74 -5.93 6.11
CA ALA A 138 -4.79 -5.29 7.02
C ALA A 138 -4.38 -3.89 6.55
N GLU A 139 -4.18 -3.68 5.24
CA GLU A 139 -3.94 -2.34 4.67
C GLU A 139 -5.14 -1.41 4.89
N LEU A 140 -6.36 -1.89 4.64
CA LEU A 140 -7.59 -1.12 4.84
C LEU A 140 -7.73 -0.66 6.29
N ARG A 141 -7.46 -1.56 7.24
CA ARG A 141 -7.47 -1.21 8.66
C ARG A 141 -6.43 -0.17 9.01
N MET A 142 -5.21 -0.34 8.51
CA MET A 142 -4.13 0.63 8.70
C MET A 142 -4.52 2.01 8.17
N LEU A 143 -5.16 2.10 7.00
CA LEU A 143 -5.62 3.36 6.43
C LEU A 143 -6.72 4.02 7.27
N ALA A 144 -7.70 3.25 7.73
CA ALA A 144 -8.78 3.77 8.58
C ALA A 144 -8.24 4.35 9.88
N ILE A 145 -7.38 3.61 10.58
CA ILE A 145 -6.74 4.04 11.83
C ILE A 145 -5.81 5.23 11.59
N THR A 146 -4.98 5.18 10.54
CA THR A 146 -4.04 6.28 10.24
C THR A 146 -4.75 7.54 9.79
N ALA A 147 -5.96 7.44 9.23
CA ALA A 147 -6.80 8.59 8.89
C ALA A 147 -7.60 9.14 10.08
N GLY A 148 -7.59 8.47 11.25
CA GLY A 148 -8.42 8.84 12.39
C GLY A 148 -9.92 8.52 12.19
N LEU A 149 -10.24 7.63 11.26
CA LEU A 149 -11.62 7.22 10.94
C LEU A 149 -12.11 6.03 11.77
N ALA A 150 -11.19 5.37 12.47
CA ALA A 150 -11.42 4.20 13.30
C ALA A 150 -10.39 4.14 14.44
N GLU A 151 -10.75 3.51 15.55
CA GLU A 151 -9.89 3.34 16.70
C GLU A 151 -9.20 1.95 16.69
N PRO A 152 -7.95 1.82 17.20
CA PRO A 152 -7.24 0.53 17.23
C PRO A 152 -7.91 -0.58 18.06
N GLY A 153 -8.93 -0.27 18.86
CA GLY A 153 -9.68 -1.23 19.68
C GLY A 153 -11.00 -1.70 19.08
N GLU A 154 -11.42 -1.12 17.96
CA GLU A 154 -12.65 -1.50 17.27
C GLU A 154 -12.51 -2.89 16.60
N PRO A 155 -13.63 -3.60 16.36
CA PRO A 155 -13.60 -4.90 15.69
C PRO A 155 -12.98 -4.82 14.29
N ASP A 156 -12.05 -5.74 13.98
CA ASP A 156 -11.32 -5.76 12.70
C ASP A 156 -12.24 -5.66 11.47
N ALA A 157 -13.42 -6.30 11.51
CA ALA A 157 -14.38 -6.27 10.40
C ALA A 157 -14.94 -4.86 10.14
N GLU A 158 -15.28 -4.11 11.21
CA GLU A 158 -15.81 -2.75 11.14
C GLU A 158 -14.73 -1.78 10.63
N VAL A 159 -13.52 -1.87 11.19
CA VAL A 159 -12.38 -1.06 10.75
C VAL A 159 -12.04 -1.32 9.28
N THR A 160 -12.15 -2.58 8.83
CA THR A 160 -11.94 -2.96 7.43
C THR A 160 -13.01 -2.35 6.52
N GLU A 161 -14.27 -2.32 6.94
CA GLU A 161 -15.37 -1.71 6.19
C GLU A 161 -15.18 -0.20 6.05
N VAL A 162 -14.80 0.49 7.14
CA VAL A 162 -14.46 1.92 7.13
C VAL A 162 -13.30 2.19 6.15
N GLY A 163 -12.23 1.40 6.23
CA GLY A 163 -11.09 1.52 5.33
C GLY A 163 -11.47 1.29 3.86
N ASN A 164 -12.31 0.29 3.58
CA ASN A 164 -12.81 0.01 2.25
C ASN A 164 -13.66 1.16 1.70
N ALA A 165 -14.57 1.70 2.51
CA ALA A 165 -15.39 2.86 2.14
C ALA A 165 -14.51 4.08 1.84
N PHE A 166 -13.49 4.33 2.66
CA PHE A 166 -12.53 5.40 2.44
C PHE A 166 -11.78 5.25 1.11
N VAL A 167 -11.21 4.07 0.83
CA VAL A 167 -10.52 3.80 -0.44
C VAL A 167 -11.46 3.91 -1.64
N ALA A 168 -12.71 3.46 -1.54
CA ALA A 168 -13.71 3.60 -2.60
C ALA A 168 -13.96 5.07 -2.95
N LEU A 169 -14.08 5.95 -1.94
CA LEU A 169 -14.22 7.40 -2.14
C LEU A 169 -12.99 8.02 -2.81
N LEU A 170 -11.78 7.61 -2.43
CA LEU A 170 -10.56 8.09 -3.06
C LEU A 170 -10.49 7.70 -4.54
N ARG A 171 -10.89 6.46 -4.87
CA ARG A 171 -10.99 6.00 -6.26
C ARG A 171 -11.99 6.82 -7.06
N GLU A 172 -13.13 7.16 -6.46
CA GLU A 172 -14.15 7.97 -7.11
C GLU A 172 -13.67 9.41 -7.35
N ARG A 173 -13.03 10.02 -6.35
CA ARG A 173 -12.36 11.33 -6.49
C ARG A 173 -11.33 11.35 -7.61
N ARG A 174 -10.60 10.25 -7.82
CA ARG A 174 -9.63 10.11 -8.92
C ARG A 174 -10.32 10.07 -10.28
N ARG A 175 -11.46 9.37 -10.40
CA ARG A 175 -12.24 9.29 -11.64
C ARG A 175 -12.87 10.63 -12.01
N HIS A 176 -13.23 11.44 -11.01
CA HIS A 176 -13.90 12.73 -11.19
C HIS A 176 -13.13 13.90 -10.57
N PRO A 177 -11.94 14.27 -11.11
CA PRO A 177 -11.07 15.29 -10.52
C PRO A 177 -11.65 16.71 -10.50
N GLY A 178 -12.77 16.96 -11.19
CA GLY A 178 -13.47 18.25 -11.27
C GLY A 178 -14.65 18.43 -10.31
N GLN A 179 -15.14 17.38 -9.65
CA GLN A 179 -16.18 17.49 -8.62
C GLN A 179 -15.53 17.70 -7.25
N ARG A 180 -14.79 18.81 -7.10
CA ARG A 180 -14.47 19.30 -5.75
C ARG A 180 -15.77 19.83 -5.17
N PRO A 181 -16.27 19.34 -4.02
CA PRO A 181 -17.30 20.08 -3.31
C PRO A 181 -16.76 21.50 -3.10
N ALA A 182 -17.56 22.49 -3.48
CA ALA A 182 -17.25 23.89 -3.20
C ALA A 182 -16.83 23.99 -1.74
N ARG A 183 -15.86 24.87 -1.45
CA ARG A 183 -15.11 25.00 -0.19
C ARG A 183 -15.95 25.42 1.04
N LYS A 184 -17.24 25.06 1.10
CA LYS A 184 -18.17 25.30 2.20
C LYS A 184 -19.08 24.07 2.39
N ALA A 185 -18.98 23.47 3.58
CA ALA A 185 -19.70 22.32 4.11
C ALA A 185 -19.29 20.94 3.54
N ASN A 186 -18.65 20.15 4.41
CA ASN A 186 -18.04 18.84 4.18
C ASN A 186 -19.12 17.73 4.08
N PRO A 187 -19.43 17.21 2.86
CA PRO A 187 -20.50 16.23 2.68
C PRO A 187 -20.14 14.83 3.22
N LEU A 188 -18.85 14.50 3.27
CA LEU A 188 -18.37 13.21 3.74
C LEU A 188 -18.46 13.09 5.27
N GLY A 189 -18.12 14.16 6.00
CA GLY A 189 -18.31 14.20 7.45
C GLY A 189 -19.78 14.10 7.87
N GLN A 190 -20.71 14.59 7.04
CA GLN A 190 -22.15 14.48 7.31
C GLN A 190 -22.70 13.08 6.96
N LEU A 191 -22.22 12.46 5.88
CA LEU A 191 -22.59 11.10 5.50
C LEU A 191 -22.06 10.05 6.50
N LEU A 192 -20.82 10.20 6.96
CA LEU A 192 -20.24 9.31 7.96
C LEU A 192 -20.94 9.47 9.33
N ARG A 193 -21.36 10.69 9.69
CA ARG A 193 -22.16 10.94 10.90
C ARG A 193 -23.59 10.37 10.82
N ALA A 194 -24.14 10.20 9.62
CA ALA A 194 -25.44 9.59 9.40
C ALA A 194 -25.41 8.04 9.41
N LEU A 195 -24.21 7.44 9.30
CA LEU A 195 -24.00 5.99 9.32
C LEU A 195 -23.51 5.47 10.67
N ALA A 196 -23.12 6.35 11.59
CA ALA A 196 -22.86 5.97 12.97
C ALA A 196 -24.20 5.62 13.67
N PRO A 197 -24.32 4.45 14.32
CA PRO A 197 -25.52 4.09 15.05
C PRO A 197 -25.70 5.05 16.23
N THR A 198 -26.78 5.84 16.23
CA THR A 198 -27.24 6.54 17.42
C THR A 198 -27.71 5.52 18.45
N ALA A 199 -27.03 5.49 19.60
CA ALA A 199 -27.47 4.82 20.82
C ALA A 199 -28.87 5.30 21.26
#